data_AF-A0A162LA66-F1
#
_entry.id   AF-A0A162LA66-F1
#
_cell.length_a   1.000
_cell.length_b   1.000
_cell.length_c   1.000
_cell.angle_alpha   90.00
_cell.angle_beta   90.00
_cell.angle_gamma   90.00
#
_symmetry.space_group_name_H-M   'P 1'
#
loop_
_entity.id
_entity.type
_entity.pdbx_description
1 polymer ?
#
loop_
_entity_poly.entity_id
_entity_poly.type
_entity_poly.pdbx_seq_one_letter_code
_entity_poly.pdbx_strand_id
1 'polypeptide(L)'
;MKKKAIISVSSKQTDEEEPIEVVTPGSFYKKNDSYYAVYKETELSGMEGTTTTLKIKQDKFSLIRMGSTSTKMDFDEDKKMCPCIKHLMEL
;
A
#
# COMPACT_ATOMS: atom_id res chain seq x y z
N MET A 1 9.10 9.65 -16.47
CA MET A 1 8.32 10.88 -16.19
C MET A 1 7.17 10.55 -15.24
N LYS A 2 6.87 11.44 -14.28
CA LYS A 2 5.77 11.27 -13.32
C LYS A 2 4.46 11.76 -13.94
N LYS A 3 3.42 10.91 -13.93
CA LYS A 3 2.09 11.25 -14.45
C LYS A 3 1.10 11.39 -13.29
N LYS A 4 0.19 12.37 -13.37
CA LYS A 4 -0.98 12.41 -12.49
C LYS A 4 -1.91 11.26 -12.87
N ALA A 5 -2.50 10.60 -11.87
CA ALA A 5 -3.39 9.47 -12.07
C ALA A 5 -4.46 9.44 -10.98
N ILE A 6 -5.62 8.84 -11.26
CA ILE A 6 -6.56 8.42 -10.23
C ILE A 6 -6.16 7.01 -9.80
N ILE A 7 -5.95 6.82 -8.50
CA ILE A 7 -5.60 5.55 -7.90
C ILE A 7 -6.85 5.00 -7.22
N SER A 8 -7.25 3.79 -7.62
CA SER A 8 -8.32 3.04 -6.98
C SER A 8 -7.70 1.81 -6.32
N VAL A 9 -7.90 1.65 -5.01
CA VAL A 9 -7.42 0.51 -4.22
C VAL A 9 -8.63 -0.13 -3.56
N SER A 10 -8.83 -1.43 -3.79
CA SER A 10 -9.83 -2.24 -3.09
C SER A 10 -9.10 -3.31 -2.29
N SER A 11 -9.33 -3.33 -0.98
CA SER A 11 -8.71 -4.25 -0.04
C SER A 11 -9.80 -5.07 0.63
N LYS A 12 -9.70 -6.39 0.55
CA LYS A 12 -10.60 -7.30 1.27
C LYS A 12 -9.78 -8.14 2.24
N GLN A 13 -10.05 -7.98 3.52
CA GLN A 13 -9.48 -8.85 4.56
C GLN A 13 -10.42 -10.04 4.77
N THR A 14 -9.86 -11.22 5.04
CA THR A 14 -10.64 -12.46 5.21
C THR A 14 -11.64 -12.35 6.37
N ASP A 15 -11.31 -11.54 7.38
CA ASP A 15 -12.10 -11.33 8.60
C ASP A 15 -13.11 -10.17 8.48
N GLU A 16 -13.14 -9.44 7.34
CA GLU A 16 -14.06 -8.33 7.09
C GLU A 16 -15.10 -8.71 6.02
N GLU A 17 -16.39 -8.49 6.30
CA GLU A 17 -17.47 -8.76 5.34
C GLU A 17 -17.46 -7.78 4.15
N GLU A 18 -17.10 -6.53 4.38
CA GLU A 18 -17.07 -5.47 3.38
C GLU A 18 -15.63 -5.09 2.97
N PRO A 19 -15.36 -4.90 1.67
CA PRO A 19 -14.06 -4.44 1.21
C PRO A 19 -13.86 -2.95 1.52
N ILE A 20 -12.62 -2.58 1.87
CA ILE A 20 -12.19 -1.19 2.00
C ILE A 20 -11.81 -0.67 0.61
N GLU A 21 -12.51 0.36 0.13
CA GLU A 21 -12.25 1.01 -1.16
C GLU A 21 -11.74 2.44 -0.99
N VAL A 22 -10.66 2.76 -1.70
CA VAL A 22 -10.05 4.09 -1.71
C VAL A 22 -9.90 4.56 -3.14
N VAL A 23 -10.52 5.70 -3.47
CA VAL A 23 -10.35 6.39 -4.76
C VAL A 23 -9.74 7.76 -4.49
N THR A 24 -8.52 7.98 -4.96
CA THR A 24 -7.75 9.19 -4.62
C THR A 24 -6.86 9.65 -5.77
N PRO A 25 -6.70 10.98 -5.97
CA PRO A 25 -5.71 11.48 -6.90
C PRO A 25 -4.30 11.18 -6.39
N GLY A 26 -3.44 10.74 -7.31
CA GLY A 26 -2.08 10.38 -7.01
C GLY A 26 -1.17 10.56 -8.19
N SER A 27 -0.08 9.82 -8.18
CA SER A 27 0.92 9.84 -9.23
C SER A 27 1.36 8.44 -9.60
N PHE A 28 1.49 8.20 -10.89
CA PHE A 28 1.95 6.94 -11.44
C PHE A 28 3.21 7.16 -12.28
N TYR A 29 4.22 6.32 -12.09
CA TYR A 29 5.46 6.39 -12.87
C TYR A 29 6.21 5.07 -12.90
N LYS A 30 6.98 4.88 -13.98
CA LYS A 30 7.99 3.82 -14.08
C LYS A 30 9.37 4.40 -13.76
N LYS A 31 10.14 3.70 -12.93
CA LYS A 31 11.55 3.98 -12.65
C LYS A 31 12.29 2.65 -12.62
N ASN A 32 13.30 2.50 -13.49
CA ASN A 32 13.97 1.22 -13.75
C ASN A 32 12.94 0.13 -14.11
N ASP A 33 13.08 -1.08 -13.55
CA ASP A 33 12.16 -2.21 -13.73
C ASP A 33 11.00 -2.21 -12.73
N SER A 34 10.57 -1.05 -12.24
CA SER A 34 9.49 -0.95 -11.26
C SER A 34 8.49 0.14 -11.61
N TYR A 35 7.22 -0.18 -11.40
CA TYR A 35 6.12 0.76 -11.43
C TYR A 35 5.81 1.26 -10.02
N TYR A 36 5.40 2.50 -9.93
CA TYR A 36 5.12 3.19 -8.69
C TYR A 36 3.77 3.88 -8.79
N ALA A 37 2.86 3.58 -7.88
CA ALA A 37 1.67 4.39 -7.61
C ALA A 37 1.83 5.03 -6.24
N VAL A 38 1.72 6.36 -6.17
CA VAL A 38 1.92 7.13 -4.95
C VAL A 38 0.69 8.00 -4.70
N TYR A 39 0.13 7.94 -3.51
CA TYR A 39 -1.02 8.72 -3.11
C TYR A 39 -0.96 9.10 -1.62
N LYS A 40 -1.76 10.10 -1.24
CA LYS A 40 -1.96 10.47 0.17
C LYS A 40 -3.22 9.78 0.68
N GLU A 41 -3.11 9.14 1.82
CA GLU A 41 -4.23 8.58 2.56
C GLU A 41 -5.10 9.72 3.13
N THR A 42 -6.36 9.42 3.38
CA THR A 42 -7.36 10.38 3.86
C THR A 42 -7.88 9.96 5.24
N GLU A 43 -8.65 10.82 5.89
CA GLU A 43 -9.38 10.46 7.12
C GLU A 43 -10.34 9.28 6.88
N LEU A 44 -10.89 9.14 5.66
CA LEU A 44 -11.77 8.03 5.30
C LEU A 44 -11.10 6.67 5.43
N SER A 45 -9.80 6.57 5.14
CA SER A 45 -9.02 5.36 5.36
C SER A 45 -8.45 5.25 6.77
N GLY A 46 -8.73 6.22 7.66
CA GLY A 46 -8.19 6.29 9.01
C GLY A 46 -6.67 6.54 9.07
N MET A 47 -6.05 6.87 7.93
CA MET A 47 -4.59 6.96 7.78
C MET A 47 -4.15 8.35 7.31
N GLU A 48 -4.95 9.39 7.57
CA GLU A 48 -4.63 10.77 7.21
C GLU A 48 -3.20 11.17 7.65
N GLY A 49 -2.50 11.90 6.79
CA GLY A 49 -1.09 12.25 7.01
C GLY A 49 -0.10 11.15 6.59
N THR A 50 -0.58 10.00 6.11
CA THR A 50 0.25 8.94 5.52
C THR A 50 0.34 9.10 4.01
N THR A 51 1.54 8.94 3.47
CA THR A 51 1.77 8.74 2.03
C THR A 51 1.99 7.27 1.76
N THR A 52 1.16 6.71 0.89
CA THR A 52 1.27 5.31 0.47
C THR A 52 1.95 5.23 -0.90
N THR A 53 2.94 4.36 -1.00
CA THR A 53 3.65 4.02 -2.23
C THR A 53 3.50 2.53 -2.50
N LEU A 54 2.82 2.21 -3.60
CA LEU A 54 2.75 0.88 -4.18
C LEU A 54 3.89 0.73 -5.18
N LYS A 55 4.83 -0.17 -4.90
CA LYS A 55 5.93 -0.50 -5.81
C LYS A 55 5.66 -1.87 -6.40
N ILE A 56 5.55 -1.93 -7.72
CA ILE A 56 5.20 -3.15 -8.45
C ILE A 56 6.38 -3.52 -9.36
N LYS A 57 6.90 -4.73 -9.16
CA LYS A 57 7.81 -5.44 -10.05
C LYS A 57 7.07 -6.63 -10.67
N GLN A 58 7.74 -7.31 -11.59
CA GLN A 58 7.21 -8.51 -12.24
C GLN A 58 6.87 -9.63 -11.24
N ASP A 59 7.72 -9.82 -10.22
CA ASP A 59 7.71 -10.93 -9.26
C ASP A 59 7.52 -10.47 -7.80
N LYS A 60 7.45 -9.15 -7.58
CA LYS A 60 7.42 -8.54 -6.25
C LYS A 60 6.45 -7.38 -6.19
N PHE A 61 5.81 -7.22 -5.05
CA PHE A 61 4.99 -6.07 -4.72
C PHE A 61 5.42 -5.53 -3.36
N SER A 62 5.55 -4.21 -3.22
CA SER A 62 5.79 -3.58 -1.92
C SER A 62 4.74 -2.51 -1.66
N LEU A 63 4.11 -2.56 -0.50
CA LEU A 63 3.28 -1.52 0.07
C LEU A 63 4.11 -0.76 1.12
N ILE A 64 4.39 0.52 0.86
CA ILE A 64 5.21 1.36 1.72
C ILE A 64 4.34 2.53 2.20
N ARG A 65 4.15 2.66 3.50
CA ARG A 65 3.47 3.77 4.18
C ARG A 65 4.49 4.57 4.96
N MET A 66 4.46 5.90 4.81
CA MET A 66 5.29 6.83 5.57
C MET A 66 4.46 8.03 6.03
N GLY A 67 4.65 8.47 7.28
CA GLY A 67 3.93 9.58 7.86
C GLY A 67 3.37 9.22 9.23
N SER A 68 2.10 9.56 9.47
CA SER A 68 1.38 9.21 10.71
C SER A 68 1.38 7.71 10.97
N THR A 69 1.30 6.89 9.91
CA THR A 69 1.54 5.45 9.96
C THR A 69 2.77 5.11 9.11
N SER A 70 3.70 4.35 9.68
CA SER A 70 4.91 3.90 8.99
C SER A 70 4.98 2.38 8.94
N THR A 71 4.96 1.82 7.73
CA THR A 71 4.95 0.36 7.53
C THR A 71 5.53 0.02 6.16
N LYS A 72 6.21 -1.11 6.05
CA LYS A 72 6.64 -1.68 4.78
C LYS A 72 6.25 -3.15 4.73
N MET A 73 5.40 -3.50 3.78
CA MET A 73 5.04 -4.88 3.48
C MET A 73 5.59 -5.25 2.10
N ASP A 74 6.34 -6.34 2.04
CA ASP A 74 6.89 -6.89 0.80
C ASP A 74 6.24 -8.25 0.54
N PHE A 75 5.77 -8.43 -0.70
CA PHE A 75 5.10 -9.60 -1.21
C PHE A 75 5.94 -10.14 -2.37
N ASP A 76 6.31 -11.41 -2.31
CA ASP A 76 7.05 -12.13 -3.37
C ASP A 76 6.17 -13.32 -3.81
N GLU A 77 6.07 -13.62 -5.10
CA GLU A 77 5.28 -14.77 -5.60
C GLU A 77 5.71 -16.10 -4.96
N ASP A 78 7.00 -16.25 -4.63
CA ASP A 78 7.57 -17.44 -3.98
C ASP A 78 7.33 -17.52 -2.46
N LYS A 79 6.76 -16.47 -1.85
CA LYS A 79 6.47 -16.46 -0.41
C LYS A 79 4.97 -16.43 -0.19
N LYS A 80 4.40 -17.59 0.15
CA LYS A 80 3.11 -17.65 0.83
C LYS A 80 3.16 -16.75 2.05
N MET A 81 2.46 -15.62 2.00
CA MET A 81 2.41 -14.70 3.12
C MET A 81 1.33 -15.16 4.10
N CYS A 82 1.73 -15.62 5.28
CA CYS A 82 0.93 -15.52 6.48
C CYS A 82 1.34 -14.22 7.19
N PRO A 83 0.60 -13.11 7.05
CA PRO A 83 0.83 -11.95 7.89
C PRO A 83 0.28 -12.27 9.29
N CYS A 84 1.06 -13.00 10.09
CA CYS A 84 0.87 -12.91 11.53
C CYS A 84 1.43 -11.56 11.96
N ILE A 85 0.53 -10.61 12.22
CA ILE A 85 0.83 -9.46 13.07
C ILE A 85 1.23 -10.04 14.43
N LYS A 86 2.54 -10.26 14.64
CA LYS A 86 3.06 -10.49 15.98
C LYS A 86 3.20 -9.13 16.63
N HIS A 87 2.19 -8.85 17.45
CA HIS A 87 2.26 -8.06 18.67
C HIS A 87 3.72 -7.79 19.11
N LEU A 88 4.15 -6.54 19.04
CA LEU A 88 5.32 -6.07 19.77
C LEU A 88 4.81 -5.18 20.90
N MET A 89 4.40 -5.83 21.99
CA MET A 89 4.56 -5.24 23.32
C MET A 89 6.05 -5.39 23.65
N GLU A 90 6.74 -4.28 23.85
CA GLU A 90 7.89 -4.25 24.75
C GLU A 90 7.49 -3.40 25.95
N LEU A 91 7.92 -3.89 27.12
CA LEU A 91 7.59 -3.46 28.48
C LEU A 91 7.82 -1.96 28.74
#